data_AF-A0A484Z973-F1
#
_entry.id   AF-A0A484Z973-F1
#
_cell.length_a   1.000
_cell.length_b   1.000
_cell.length_c   1.000
_cell.angle_alpha   90.00
_cell.angle_beta   90.00
_cell.angle_gamma   90.00
#
_symmetry.space_group_name_H-M   'P 1'
#
loop_
_entity.id
_entity.type
_entity.pdbx_description
1 polymer ?
#
loop_
_entity_poly.entity_id
_entity_poly.type
_entity_poly.pdbx_seq_one_letter_code
_entity_poly.pdbx_strand_id
1 'polypeptide(L)'
;MAQYNPLGKVPALVTDEGECWFDSPIIAEYIELLGIAPAMLPADPKAALAMKQTEALADGIMDAALASVREQARPAAQQSETELLRQREKISRSLDHCEQLIRDGKIQNDDLNLGTIAIACAIGYLTLPPGFAWLVRRPSAAGEAR
;
A
#
# COMPACT_ATOMS: atom_id res chain seq x y z
N MET A 1 -5.28 -14.26 -16.25
CA MET A 1 -5.06 -13.99 -14.81
C MET A 1 -5.13 -15.25 -13.97
N ALA A 2 -6.25 -15.99 -13.96
CA ALA A 2 -6.37 -17.25 -13.20
C ALA A 2 -5.27 -18.30 -13.51
N GLN A 3 -4.70 -18.27 -14.72
CA GLN A 3 -3.59 -19.14 -15.13
C GLN A 3 -2.25 -18.84 -14.44
N TYR A 4 -2.05 -17.60 -13.97
CA TYR A 4 -0.80 -17.16 -13.32
C TYR A 4 -0.99 -17.00 -11.81
N ASN A 5 -2.11 -16.40 -11.41
CA ASN A 5 -2.51 -16.30 -10.02
C ASN A 5 -3.88 -16.98 -9.87
N PRO A 6 -4.00 -18.11 -9.14
CA PRO A 6 -5.27 -18.82 -8.96
C PRO A 6 -6.33 -17.97 -8.24
N LEU A 7 -5.94 -16.91 -7.53
CA LEU A 7 -6.86 -15.92 -6.96
C LEU A 7 -7.46 -14.97 -8.00
N GLY A 8 -6.96 -15.00 -9.23
CA GLY A 8 -7.38 -14.10 -10.31
C GLY A 8 -7.00 -12.63 -10.09
N LYS A 9 -6.07 -12.36 -9.16
CA LYS A 9 -5.61 -11.00 -8.82
C LYS A 9 -4.33 -10.65 -9.56
N VAL A 10 -4.14 -9.34 -9.77
CA VAL A 10 -2.87 -8.73 -10.15
C VAL A 10 -2.24 -8.06 -8.91
N PRO A 11 -0.91 -7.89 -8.86
CA PRO A 11 0.09 -8.36 -9.83
C PRO A 11 0.40 -9.86 -9.73
N ALA A 12 1.03 -10.39 -10.78
CA ALA A 12 1.68 -11.69 -10.82
C ALA A 12 2.96 -11.55 -11.66
N LEU A 13 4.07 -12.09 -11.20
CA LEU A 13 5.36 -12.07 -11.90
C LEU A 13 5.68 -13.48 -12.40
N VAL A 14 6.04 -13.61 -13.67
CA VAL A 14 6.51 -14.87 -14.27
C VAL A 14 7.96 -14.67 -14.71
N THR A 15 8.86 -15.56 -14.28
CA THR A 15 10.29 -15.48 -14.62
C THR A 15 10.57 -16.15 -15.96
N ASP A 16 11.77 -15.93 -16.52
CA ASP A 16 12.20 -16.58 -17.76
C ASP A 16 12.33 -18.11 -17.59
N GLU A 17 12.58 -18.59 -16.36
CA GLU A 17 12.61 -20.00 -15.97
C GLU A 17 11.22 -20.62 -15.77
N GLY A 18 10.16 -19.81 -15.87
CA GLY A 18 8.77 -20.24 -15.72
C GLY A 18 8.27 -20.32 -14.28
N GLU A 19 9.01 -19.78 -13.31
CA GLU A 19 8.49 -19.59 -11.95
C GLU A 19 7.39 -18.52 -11.95
N CYS A 20 6.44 -18.63 -11.02
CA CYS A 20 5.34 -17.66 -10.92
C CYS A 20 5.13 -17.22 -9.46
N TRP A 21 5.22 -15.91 -9.25
CA TRP A 21 5.16 -15.29 -7.92
C TRP A 21 3.97 -14.33 -7.81
N PHE A 22 3.22 -14.45 -6.72
CA PHE A 22 2.15 -13.56 -6.30
C PHE A 22 1.96 -13.72 -4.79
N ASP A 23 1.46 -12.72 -4.07
CA ASP A 23 1.04 -11.37 -4.45
C ASP A 23 2.17 -10.32 -4.33
N SER A 24 1.85 -9.03 -4.23
CA SER A 24 2.83 -7.93 -4.30
C SER A 24 3.99 -8.05 -3.29
N PRO A 25 3.80 -8.40 -2.00
CA PRO A 25 4.92 -8.54 -1.07
C PRO A 25 5.86 -9.69 -1.43
N ILE A 26 5.32 -10.79 -1.98
CA ILE A 26 6.14 -11.93 -2.45
C ILE A 26 6.96 -11.52 -3.68
N ILE A 27 6.35 -10.78 -4.59
CA ILE A 27 7.03 -10.25 -5.78
C ILE A 27 8.13 -9.26 -5.37
N ALA A 28 7.86 -8.37 -4.42
CA ALA A 28 8.83 -7.42 -3.91
C ALA A 28 10.04 -8.11 -3.26
N GLU A 29 9.79 -9.17 -2.46
CA GLU A 29 10.86 -9.98 -1.87
C GLU A 29 11.69 -10.68 -2.96
N TYR A 30 11.04 -11.26 -3.96
CA TYR A 30 11.74 -11.89 -5.08
C TYR A 30 12.66 -10.88 -5.81
N ILE A 31 12.17 -9.66 -6.05
CA ILE A 31 12.97 -8.60 -6.66
C ILE A 31 14.18 -8.23 -5.79
N GLU A 32 14.02 -8.17 -4.46
CA GLU A 32 15.14 -7.92 -3.54
C GLU A 32 16.21 -9.04 -3.62
N LEU A 33 15.80 -10.31 -3.78
CA LEU A 33 16.72 -11.43 -3.95
C LEU A 33 17.60 -11.33 -5.21
N LEU A 34 17.22 -10.51 -6.19
CA LEU A 34 18.04 -10.25 -7.38
C LEU A 34 19.26 -9.37 -7.09
N GLY A 35 19.31 -8.71 -5.92
CA GLY A 35 20.44 -7.88 -5.50
C GLY A 35 20.64 -6.63 -6.35
N ILE A 36 19.57 -6.10 -6.93
CA ILE A 36 19.59 -4.91 -7.79
C ILE A 36 19.62 -3.66 -6.90
N ALA A 37 20.55 -2.73 -7.18
CA ALA A 37 20.63 -1.48 -6.44
C ALA A 37 19.58 -0.44 -6.92
N PRO A 38 19.07 0.43 -6.02
CA PRO A 38 19.31 0.43 -4.57
C PRO A 38 18.58 -0.73 -3.88
N ALA A 39 19.13 -1.21 -2.76
CA ALA A 39 18.45 -2.21 -1.93
C ALA A 39 17.15 -1.62 -1.37
N MET A 40 16.06 -2.38 -1.50
CA MET A 40 14.73 -1.95 -1.05
C MET A 40 14.51 -2.23 0.42
N LEU A 41 15.29 -3.16 1.00
CA LEU A 41 15.28 -3.51 2.40
C LEU A 41 16.68 -3.35 3.03
N PRO A 42 16.75 -2.97 4.31
CA PRO A 42 18.02 -2.96 5.04
C PRO A 42 18.51 -4.40 5.27
N ALA A 43 19.83 -4.59 5.34
CA ALA A 43 20.43 -5.90 5.58
C ALA A 43 20.17 -6.44 7.00
N ASP A 44 19.92 -5.56 7.98
CA ASP A 44 19.54 -5.99 9.34
C ASP A 44 18.13 -6.61 9.32
N PRO A 45 17.97 -7.89 9.71
CA PRO A 45 16.68 -8.57 9.61
C PRO A 45 15.55 -7.92 10.41
N LYS A 46 15.87 -7.30 11.55
CA LYS A 46 14.87 -6.65 12.40
C LYS A 46 14.42 -5.32 11.79
N ALA A 47 15.34 -4.55 11.22
CA ALA A 47 15.03 -3.35 10.46
C ALA A 47 14.21 -3.69 9.19
N ALA A 48 14.55 -4.78 8.49
CA ALA A 48 13.80 -5.23 7.32
C ALA A 48 12.36 -5.62 7.70
N LEU A 49 12.19 -6.33 8.82
CA LEU A 49 10.87 -6.65 9.34
C LEU A 49 10.06 -5.40 9.70
N ALA A 50 10.69 -4.38 10.29
CA ALA A 50 10.03 -3.11 10.58
C ALA A 50 9.57 -2.40 9.29
N MET A 51 10.36 -2.46 8.22
CA MET A 51 9.99 -1.91 6.92
C MET A 51 8.86 -2.69 6.24
N LYS A 52 8.86 -4.03 6.33
CA LYS A 52 7.74 -4.88 5.89
C LYS A 52 6.46 -4.61 6.68
N GLN A 53 6.55 -4.25 7.97
CA GLN A 53 5.40 -3.81 8.75
C GLN A 53 4.81 -2.50 8.22
N THR A 54 5.65 -1.60 7.71
CA THR A 54 5.21 -0.37 7.03
C THR A 54 4.54 -0.68 5.69
N GLU A 55 5.07 -1.60 4.90
CA GLU A 55 4.40 -2.11 3.68
C GLU A 55 3.02 -2.67 4.02
N ALA A 56 2.92 -3.56 5.01
CA ALA A 56 1.64 -4.14 5.43
C ALA A 56 0.62 -3.09 5.91
N LEU A 57 1.07 -1.98 6.52
CA LEU A 57 0.21 -0.85 6.87
C LEU A 57 -0.34 -0.16 5.62
N ALA A 58 0.49 0.08 4.61
CA ALA A 58 0.08 0.67 3.35
C ALA A 58 -0.89 -0.23 2.57
N ASP A 59 -0.65 -1.54 2.54
CA ASP A 59 -1.58 -2.52 1.97
C ASP A 59 -2.94 -2.48 2.69
N GLY A 60 -2.93 -2.40 4.02
CA GLY A 60 -4.15 -2.24 4.81
C GLY A 60 -4.94 -0.96 4.49
N ILE A 61 -4.26 0.13 4.11
CA ILE A 61 -4.92 1.36 3.63
C ILE A 61 -5.60 1.09 2.28
N MET A 62 -4.89 0.46 1.34
CA MET A 62 -5.43 0.14 0.00
C MET A 62 -6.61 -0.83 0.09
N ASP A 63 -6.54 -1.84 0.96
CA ASP A 63 -7.64 -2.78 1.21
C ASP A 63 -8.89 -2.08 1.76
N ALA A 64 -8.72 -1.19 2.73
CA ALA A 64 -9.84 -0.41 3.29
C ALA A 64 -10.45 0.54 2.24
N ALA A 65 -9.61 1.15 1.40
CA ALA A 65 -10.07 1.99 0.30
C ALA A 65 -10.83 1.18 -0.75
N LEU A 66 -10.30 0.03 -1.18
CA LEU A 66 -10.97 -0.87 -2.11
C LEU A 66 -12.30 -1.40 -1.56
N ALA A 67 -12.35 -1.77 -0.28
CA ALA A 67 -13.59 -2.16 0.39
C ALA A 67 -14.62 -1.01 0.34
N SER A 68 -14.20 0.23 0.60
CA SER A 68 -15.08 1.40 0.55
C SER A 68 -15.63 1.66 -0.86
N VAL A 69 -14.79 1.53 -1.89
CA VAL A 69 -15.19 1.68 -3.31
C VAL A 69 -16.18 0.59 -3.70
N ARG A 70 -15.90 -0.67 -3.34
CA ARG A 70 -16.81 -1.79 -3.61
C ARG A 70 -18.16 -1.63 -2.93
N GLU A 71 -18.16 -1.17 -1.68
CA GLU A 71 -19.40 -0.92 -0.94
C GLU A 71 -20.24 0.18 -1.60
N GLN A 72 -19.61 1.28 -2.02
CA GLN A 72 -20.30 2.36 -2.74
C GLN A 72 -20.78 1.98 -4.14
N ALA A 73 -20.16 0.98 -4.78
CA ALA A 73 -20.62 0.46 -6.06
C ALA A 73 -21.88 -0.42 -5.94
N ARG A 74 -22.25 -0.84 -4.72
CA ARG A 74 -23.49 -1.62 -4.48
C ARG A 74 -24.73 -0.73 -4.67
N PRO A 75 -25.89 -1.31 -5.00
CA PRO A 75 -27.15 -0.56 -5.01
C PRO A 75 -27.37 0.16 -3.69
N ALA A 76 -27.83 1.43 -3.73
CA ALA A 76 -27.89 2.31 -2.55
C ALA A 76 -28.61 1.67 -1.35
N ALA A 77 -29.71 0.93 -1.60
CA ALA A 77 -30.48 0.24 -0.57
C ALA A 77 -29.74 -0.93 0.11
N GLN A 78 -28.63 -1.39 -0.46
CA GLN A 78 -27.80 -2.48 0.07
C GLN A 78 -26.49 -1.97 0.69
N GLN A 79 -26.23 -0.67 0.61
CA GLN A 79 -25.03 -0.07 1.17
C GLN A 79 -25.13 0.00 2.70
N SER A 80 -24.02 -0.30 3.36
CA SER A 80 -23.85 -0.21 4.80
C SER A 80 -23.03 1.02 5.13
N GLU A 81 -23.69 2.02 5.71
CA GLU A 81 -23.01 3.23 6.20
C GLU A 81 -22.01 2.91 7.33
N THR A 82 -22.33 1.93 8.17
CA THR A 82 -21.45 1.48 9.25
C THR A 82 -20.17 0.84 8.72
N GLU A 83 -20.26 0.05 7.63
CA GLU A 83 -19.09 -0.52 6.97
C GLU A 83 -18.22 0.58 6.34
N LEU A 84 -18.84 1.53 5.65
CA LEU A 84 -18.12 2.67 5.08
C LEU A 84 -17.37 3.45 6.17
N LEU A 85 -18.04 3.80 7.26
CA LEU A 85 -17.43 4.51 8.40
C LEU A 85 -16.24 3.73 8.98
N ARG A 86 -16.40 2.43 9.20
CA ARG A 86 -15.32 1.55 9.71
C ARG A 86 -14.09 1.57 8.81
N GLN A 87 -14.27 1.54 7.49
CA GLN A 87 -13.14 1.61 6.56
C GLN A 87 -12.51 3.01 6.54
N ARG A 88 -13.32 4.09 6.64
CA ARG A 88 -12.80 5.46 6.77
C ARG A 88 -11.92 5.62 8.01
N GLU A 89 -12.34 5.06 9.14
CA GLU A 89 -11.60 5.14 10.40
C GLU A 89 -10.27 4.37 10.34
N LYS A 90 -10.23 3.22 9.66
CA LYS A 90 -8.96 2.51 9.42
C LYS A 90 -8.00 3.36 8.60
N ILE A 91 -8.47 3.91 7.48
CA ILE A 91 -7.66 4.78 6.62
C ILE A 91 -7.13 5.96 7.44
N SER A 92 -7.98 6.66 8.19
CA SER A 92 -7.56 7.82 8.99
C SER A 92 -6.48 7.44 10.01
N ARG A 93 -6.71 6.40 10.82
CA ARG A 93 -5.75 5.99 11.86
C ARG A 93 -4.43 5.51 11.26
N SER A 94 -4.45 4.84 10.10
CA SER A 94 -3.24 4.42 9.41
C SER A 94 -2.47 5.62 8.85
N LEU A 95 -3.16 6.63 8.29
CA LEU A 95 -2.52 7.87 7.84
C LEU A 95 -1.92 8.66 9.02
N ASP A 96 -2.61 8.74 10.16
CA ASP A 96 -2.07 9.32 11.41
C ASP A 96 -0.77 8.62 11.82
N HIS A 97 -0.74 7.29 11.70
CA HIS A 97 0.44 6.50 12.01
C HIS A 97 1.59 6.77 11.02
N CYS A 98 1.32 6.83 9.71
CA CYS A 98 2.33 7.18 8.71
C CYS A 98 2.96 8.56 9.00
N GLU A 99 2.13 9.57 9.30
CA GLU A 99 2.63 10.89 9.69
C GLU A 99 3.50 10.83 10.96
N GLN A 100 3.14 9.99 11.93
CA GLN A 100 3.97 9.81 13.12
C GLN A 100 5.30 9.15 12.79
N LEU A 101 5.34 8.15 11.90
CA LEU A 101 6.59 7.54 11.45
C LEU A 101 7.51 8.54 10.75
N ILE A 102 6.95 9.46 9.97
CA ILE A 102 7.69 10.57 9.34
C ILE A 102 8.22 11.54 10.42
N ARG A 103 7.39 11.95 11.38
CA ARG A 103 7.81 12.83 12.49
C ARG A 103 8.90 12.20 13.36
N ASP A 104 8.84 10.90 13.58
CA ASP A 104 9.85 10.12 14.32
C ASP A 104 11.16 9.94 13.54
N GLY A 105 11.20 10.31 12.26
CA GLY A 105 12.35 10.07 11.37
C GLY A 105 12.55 8.60 11.01
N LYS A 106 11.54 7.74 11.23
CA LYS A 106 11.57 6.31 10.85
C LYS A 106 11.34 6.11 9.36
N ILE A 107 10.68 7.07 8.72
CA ILE A 107 10.46 7.14 7.28
C ILE A 107 10.90 8.54 6.85
N GLN A 108 11.75 8.61 5.84
CA GLN A 108 12.14 9.87 5.21
C GLN A 108 11.49 9.96 3.84
N ASN A 109 11.05 11.16 3.45
CA ASN A 109 10.34 11.37 2.18
C ASN A 109 11.24 11.10 0.96
N ASP A 110 12.56 11.29 1.11
CA ASP A 110 13.52 11.18 0.02
C ASP A 110 14.15 9.78 -0.09
N ASP A 111 13.86 8.89 0.86
CA ASP A 111 14.37 7.51 0.83
C ASP A 111 13.55 6.69 -0.16
N LEU A 112 14.20 6.11 -1.18
CA LEU A 112 13.57 5.13 -2.06
C LEU A 112 13.78 3.72 -1.49
N ASN A 113 12.77 3.19 -0.81
CA ASN A 113 12.77 1.85 -0.20
C ASN A 113 11.37 1.22 -0.23
N LEU A 114 11.24 -0.02 0.25
CA LEU A 114 9.98 -0.76 0.19
C LEU A 114 8.83 -0.01 0.90
N GLY A 115 9.10 0.52 2.09
CA GLY A 115 8.10 1.21 2.89
C GLY A 115 7.61 2.51 2.26
N THR A 116 8.52 3.33 1.72
CA THR A 116 8.15 4.60 1.08
C THR A 116 7.41 4.38 -0.24
N ILE A 117 7.82 3.39 -1.04
CA ILE A 117 7.08 3.01 -2.26
C ILE A 117 5.67 2.53 -1.90
N ALA A 118 5.53 1.65 -0.91
CA ALA A 118 4.22 1.12 -0.51
C ALA A 118 3.28 2.26 -0.04
N ILE A 119 3.77 3.17 0.80
CA ILE A 119 2.99 4.34 1.25
C ILE A 119 2.63 5.25 0.06
N ALA A 120 3.56 5.52 -0.84
CA ALA A 120 3.30 6.33 -2.03
C ALA A 120 2.21 5.69 -2.91
N CYS A 121 2.26 4.38 -3.12
CA CYS A 121 1.22 3.63 -3.83
C CYS A 121 -0.14 3.74 -3.12
N ALA A 122 -0.18 3.57 -1.80
CA ALA A 122 -1.42 3.69 -1.03
C ALA A 122 -2.02 5.11 -1.11
N ILE A 123 -1.19 6.14 -0.98
CA ILE A 123 -1.62 7.54 -1.11
C ILE A 123 -2.12 7.82 -2.53
N GLY A 124 -1.38 7.38 -3.56
CA GLY A 124 -1.80 7.47 -4.95
C GLY A 124 -3.13 6.76 -5.19
N TYR A 125 -3.34 5.58 -4.59
CA TYR A 125 -4.61 4.88 -4.70
C TYR A 125 -5.77 5.64 -4.05
N LEU A 126 -5.54 6.35 -2.94
CA LEU A 126 -6.57 7.18 -2.31
C LEU A 126 -6.97 8.38 -3.18
N THR A 127 -6.14 8.83 -4.12
CA THR A 127 -6.46 10.00 -4.98
C THR A 127 -7.14 9.64 -6.30
N LEU A 128 -7.10 8.36 -6.70
CA LEU A 128 -7.68 7.90 -7.97
C LEU A 128 -9.22 7.91 -8.01
N PRO A 129 -9.98 7.48 -6.97
CA PRO A 129 -11.43 7.38 -7.06
C PRO A 129 -12.13 8.75 -6.96
N PRO A 130 -12.96 9.15 -7.94
CA PRO A 130 -13.77 10.36 -7.84
C PRO A 130 -14.76 10.26 -6.67
N GLY A 131 -14.76 11.26 -5.79
CA GLY A 131 -15.61 11.33 -4.59
C GLY A 131 -14.88 11.13 -3.25
N PHE A 132 -13.60 10.73 -3.28
CA PHE A 132 -12.79 10.52 -2.10
C PHE A 132 -11.59 11.47 -2.06
N ALA A 133 -11.83 12.73 -1.70
CA ALA A 133 -10.78 13.73 -1.53
C ALA A 133 -10.12 13.59 -0.14
N TRP A 134 -9.48 12.44 0.13
CA TRP A 134 -8.86 12.15 1.43
C TRP A 134 -7.70 13.08 1.78
N LEU A 135 -7.02 13.64 0.78
CA LEU A 135 -5.87 14.52 0.95
C LEU A 135 -6.22 15.95 1.39
N VAL A 136 -7.51 16.34 1.40
CA VAL A 136 -7.92 17.72 1.70
C VAL A 136 -7.62 18.14 3.15
N ARG A 137 -7.18 17.22 4.03
CA ARG A 137 -6.85 17.53 5.43
C ARG A 137 -5.40 17.20 5.86
N ARG A 138 -4.53 16.71 4.97
CA ARG A 138 -3.21 16.17 5.36
C ARG A 138 -2.09 16.53 4.36
N PRO A 139 -1.60 17.78 4.37
CA PRO A 139 -0.59 18.25 3.42
C PRO A 139 0.78 17.56 3.57
N SER A 140 1.13 17.01 4.73
CA SER A 140 2.43 16.36 4.94
C SER A 140 2.57 14.99 4.24
N ALA A 141 1.44 14.33 3.91
CA ALA A 141 1.44 13.04 3.20
C ALA A 141 1.45 13.23 1.67
N ALA A 142 1.01 14.39 1.19
CA ALA A 142 1.12 14.79 -0.21
C ALA A 142 2.47 15.47 -0.40
N GLY A 143 3.56 14.71 -0.47
CA GLY A 143 4.86 15.27 -0.83
C GLY A 143 4.71 16.16 -2.07
N GLU A 144 5.14 17.43 -1.97
CA GLU A 144 5.21 18.32 -3.12
C GLU A 144 6.10 17.66 -4.16
N ALA A 145 5.50 17.17 -5.25
CA ALA A 145 6.24 16.85 -6.45
C ALA A 145 6.91 18.15 -6.94
N ARG A 146 8.21 18.27 -6.67
CA ARG A 146 9.11 19.22 -7.33
C ARG A 146 10.19 18.44 -8.03
#